data_AF-A0A7D7LF52-F1
#
_entry.id   AF-A0A7D7LF52-F1
#
_cell.length_a   1.000
_cell.length_b   1.000
_cell.length_c   1.000
_cell.angle_alpha   90.00
_cell.angle_beta   90.00
_cell.angle_gamma   90.00
#
_symmetry.space_group_name_H-M   'P 1'
#
loop_
_entity.id
_entity.type
_entity.pdbx_description
1 polymer ?
#
loop_
_entity_poly.entity_id
_entity_poly.type
_entity_poly.pdbx_seq_one_letter_code
_entity_poly.pdbx_strand_id
1 'polypeptide(L)'
;MEVKLIAYKRVLNLGNYENKHLELSAEVHEGDDFEAEISHLMEVVERKIREPKETDIVNRINSLETRSNNLRQEISYLQEKLGELKSKNDNLTEEEPIPDDIPFDIDTTKDF
;
A
#
# COMPACT_ATOMS: atom_id res chain seq x y z
N MET A 1 -16.63 13.61 41.34
CA MET A 1 -16.49 13.24 39.93
C MET A 1 -16.96 11.80 39.79
N GLU A 2 -18.27 11.66 39.66
CA GLU A 2 -18.90 10.39 39.33
C GLU A 2 -18.90 10.25 37.80
N VAL A 3 -18.29 9.20 37.27
CA VAL A 3 -18.33 8.86 35.84
C VAL A 3 -19.24 7.65 35.67
N LYS A 4 -20.23 7.77 34.80
CA LYS A 4 -21.17 6.67 34.48
C LYS A 4 -20.90 6.17 33.08
N LEU A 5 -20.80 4.84 32.93
CA LEU A 5 -20.65 4.21 31.63
C LEU A 5 -22.04 3.91 31.06
N ILE A 6 -22.33 4.41 29.87
CA ILE A 6 -23.49 4.01 29.08
C ILE A 6 -23.03 3.13 27.92
N ALA A 7 -23.82 2.11 27.60
CA ALA A 7 -23.55 1.20 26.49
C ALA A 7 -24.81 0.96 25.67
N TYR A 8 -24.68 0.94 24.36
CA TYR A 8 -25.77 0.64 23.44
C TYR A 8 -25.35 -0.41 22.43
N LYS A 9 -26.19 -1.43 22.29
CA LYS A 9 -25.98 -2.57 21.41
C LYS A 9 -27.11 -2.68 20.40
N ARG A 10 -26.74 -2.78 19.13
CA ARG A 10 -27.67 -3.02 18.02
C ARG A 10 -27.35 -4.33 17.33
N VAL A 11 -28.41 -5.08 17.02
CA VAL A 11 -28.37 -6.31 16.23
C VAL A 11 -29.21 -6.09 14.98
N LEU A 12 -28.59 -6.26 13.82
CA LEU A 12 -29.22 -6.17 12.52
C LEU A 12 -29.26 -7.56 11.89
N ASN A 13 -30.45 -8.07 11.62
CA ASN A 13 -30.63 -9.32 10.89
C ASN A 13 -30.44 -9.04 9.39
N LEU A 14 -29.49 -9.74 8.77
CA LEU A 14 -29.16 -9.58 7.35
C LEU A 14 -29.87 -10.61 6.45
N GLY A 15 -30.64 -11.53 7.04
CA GLY A 15 -31.17 -12.71 6.37
C GLY A 15 -30.17 -13.86 6.37
N ASN A 16 -30.57 -15.02 5.83
CA ASN A 16 -29.69 -16.20 5.68
C ASN A 16 -28.96 -16.68 6.94
N TYR A 17 -29.59 -16.53 8.12
CA TYR A 17 -28.98 -16.84 9.42
C TYR A 17 -27.75 -15.98 9.78
N GLU A 18 -27.53 -14.86 9.09
CA GLU A 18 -26.48 -13.90 9.39
C GLU A 18 -27.02 -12.69 10.16
N ASN A 19 -26.32 -12.34 11.24
CA ASN A 19 -26.62 -11.16 12.04
C ASN A 19 -25.36 -10.28 12.15
N LYS A 20 -25.53 -8.98 11.95
CA LYS A 20 -24.51 -7.97 12.25
C LYS A 20 -24.75 -7.43 13.65
N HIS A 21 -23.72 -7.41 14.47
CA HIS A 21 -23.76 -6.88 15.83
C HIS A 21 -22.82 -5.68 15.93
N LEU A 22 -23.27 -4.61 16.58
CA LEU A 22 -22.43 -3.47 16.92
C LEU A 22 -22.78 -3.00 18.33
N GLU A 23 -21.77 -2.79 19.15
CA GLU A 23 -21.89 -2.32 20.52
C GLU A 23 -20.85 -1.23 20.74
N LEU A 24 -21.28 -0.09 21.27
CA LEU A 24 -20.40 1.02 21.64
C LEU A 24 -20.75 1.48 23.05
N SER A 25 -19.76 2.06 23.72
CA SER A 25 -19.89 2.61 25.07
C SER A 25 -19.36 4.03 25.11
N ALA A 26 -19.95 4.86 25.97
CA ALA A 26 -19.53 6.23 26.24
C ALA A 26 -19.49 6.48 27.75
N GLU A 27 -18.55 7.32 28.17
CA GLU A 27 -18.42 7.78 29.55
C GLU A 27 -19.16 9.12 29.70
N VAL A 28 -20.08 9.19 30.65
CA VAL A 28 -20.88 10.38 30.96
C VAL A 28 -20.40 10.96 32.29
N HIS A 29 -20.08 12.24 32.28
CA HIS A 29 -19.54 12.94 33.43
C HIS A 29 -20.62 13.67 34.23
N GLU A 30 -20.26 14.05 35.44
CA GLU A 30 -21.08 14.82 36.36
C GLU A 30 -21.37 16.23 35.76
N GLY A 31 -22.61 16.46 35.32
CA GLY A 31 -23.05 17.70 34.68
C GLY A 31 -23.46 17.54 33.21
N ASP A 32 -23.16 16.40 32.59
CA ASP A 32 -23.59 16.08 31.23
C ASP A 32 -25.09 15.74 31.19
N ASP A 33 -25.74 16.06 30.07
CA ASP A 33 -27.11 15.65 29.81
C ASP A 33 -27.13 14.17 29.36
N PHE A 34 -27.56 13.31 30.27
CA PHE A 34 -27.67 11.87 30.03
C PHE A 34 -28.54 11.54 28.81
N GLU A 35 -29.65 12.25 28.58
CA GLU A 35 -30.53 11.96 27.45
C GLU A 35 -29.88 12.33 26.12
N ALA A 36 -29.14 13.45 26.10
CA ALA A 36 -28.39 13.87 24.93
C ALA A 36 -27.27 12.88 24.59
N GLU A 37 -26.47 12.43 25.58
CA GLU A 37 -25.39 11.46 25.37
C GLU A 37 -25.89 10.08 24.93
N ILE A 38 -27.00 9.61 25.52
CA ILE A 38 -27.65 8.37 25.08
C ILE A 38 -28.14 8.50 23.63
N SER A 39 -28.80 9.61 23.30
CA SER A 39 -29.31 9.85 21.94
C SER A 39 -28.17 9.88 20.92
N HIS A 40 -27.06 10.54 21.26
CA HIS A 40 -25.87 10.58 20.42
C HIS A 40 -25.26 9.20 20.21
N LEU A 41 -25.07 8.43 21.29
CA LEU A 41 -24.55 7.07 21.23
C LEU A 41 -25.42 6.15 20.36
N MET A 42 -26.75 6.26 20.50
CA MET A 42 -27.71 5.53 19.69
C MET A 42 -27.59 5.88 18.21
N GLU A 43 -27.55 7.18 17.86
CA GLU A 43 -27.40 7.64 16.48
C GLU A 43 -26.12 7.09 15.84
N VAL A 44 -24.99 7.14 16.56
CA VAL A 44 -23.70 6.65 16.07
C VAL A 44 -23.77 5.15 15.77
N VAL A 45 -24.29 4.34 16.70
CA VAL A 45 -24.42 2.90 16.51
C VAL A 45 -25.38 2.56 15.37
N GLU A 46 -26.53 3.23 15.28
CA GLU A 46 -27.52 3.04 14.22
C GLU A 46 -26.98 3.41 12.83
N ARG A 47 -26.16 4.46 12.73
CA ARG A 47 -25.48 4.86 11.50
C ARG A 47 -24.38 3.86 11.13
N LYS A 48 -23.49 3.55 12.07
CA LYS A 48 -22.32 2.68 11.83
C LYS A 48 -22.70 1.23 11.55
N ILE A 49 -23.78 0.73 12.12
CA ILE A 49 -24.24 -0.64 11.82
C ILE A 49 -24.83 -0.76 10.42
N ARG A 50 -25.34 0.33 9.83
CA ARG A 50 -25.86 0.35 8.45
C ARG A 50 -24.83 0.76 7.41
N GLU A 51 -23.68 1.29 7.83
CA GLU A 51 -22.61 1.67 6.93
C GLU A 51 -22.12 0.44 6.12
N PRO A 52 -22.15 0.52 4.78
CA PRO A 52 -21.83 -0.60 3.91
C PRO A 52 -20.32 -0.88 3.92
N LYS A 53 -19.91 -1.87 4.71
CA LYS A 53 -18.53 -2.37 4.71
C LYS A 53 -18.15 -3.01 3.36
N GLU A 54 -19.13 -3.47 2.59
CA GLU A 54 -18.90 -4.09 1.28
C GLU A 54 -18.28 -3.11 0.28
N THR A 55 -18.73 -1.85 0.25
CA THR A 55 -18.18 -0.83 -0.66
C THR A 55 -16.71 -0.57 -0.37
N ASP A 56 -16.33 -0.49 0.91
CA ASP A 56 -14.94 -0.31 1.32
C ASP A 56 -14.07 -1.52 0.95
N ILE A 57 -14.60 -2.73 1.11
CA ILE A 57 -13.90 -3.96 0.71
C ILE A 57 -13.71 -4.02 -0.80
N VAL A 58 -14.75 -3.73 -1.58
CA VAL A 58 -14.68 -3.69 -3.06
C VAL A 58 -13.69 -2.64 -3.52
N ASN A 59 -13.73 -1.43 -2.95
CA ASN A 59 -12.76 -0.38 -3.25
C ASN A 59 -11.32 -0.81 -2.91
N ARG A 60 -11.15 -1.53 -1.79
CA ARG A 60 -9.83 -2.04 -1.38
C ARG A 60 -9.33 -3.12 -2.34
N ILE A 61 -10.19 -4.02 -2.81
CA ILE A 61 -9.86 -5.04 -3.80
C ILE A 61 -9.39 -4.37 -5.10
N ASN A 62 -10.18 -3.44 -5.64
CA ASN A 62 -9.84 -2.73 -6.88
C ASN A 62 -8.50 -1.98 -6.78
N SER A 63 -8.23 -1.34 -5.64
CA SER A 63 -6.96 -0.66 -5.36
C SER A 63 -5.77 -1.64 -5.35
N LEU A 64 -5.94 -2.80 -4.70
CA LEU A 64 -4.89 -3.82 -4.63
C LEU A 64 -4.61 -4.46 -5.99
N GLU A 65 -5.65 -4.72 -6.78
CA GLU A 65 -5.52 -5.26 -8.15
C GLU A 65 -4.76 -4.28 -9.06
N THR A 66 -5.11 -2.99 -9.00
CA THR A 66 -4.41 -1.94 -9.75
C THR A 66 -2.94 -1.88 -9.38
N ARG A 67 -2.63 -1.92 -8.07
CA ARG A 67 -1.25 -1.92 -7.58
C ARG A 67 -0.48 -3.16 -8.03
N SER A 68 -1.10 -4.33 -7.98
CA SER A 68 -0.50 -5.59 -8.44
C SER A 68 -0.13 -5.53 -9.92
N ASN A 69 -1.02 -4.99 -10.76
CA ASN A 69 -0.77 -4.85 -12.19
C ASN A 69 0.39 -3.88 -12.47
N ASN A 70 0.43 -2.73 -11.79
CA ASN A 70 1.53 -1.77 -11.94
C ASN A 70 2.87 -2.37 -11.53
N LEU A 71 2.92 -3.09 -10.41
CA LEU A 71 4.15 -3.75 -9.95
C LEU A 71 4.61 -4.83 -10.93
N ARG A 72 3.69 -5.59 -11.54
CA ARG A 72 4.03 -6.58 -12.58
C ARG A 72 4.63 -5.91 -13.82
N GLN A 73 4.09 -4.78 -14.26
CA GLN A 73 4.64 -4.02 -15.37
C GLN A 73 6.03 -3.48 -15.06
N GLU A 74 6.23 -2.94 -13.85
CA GLU A 74 7.54 -2.45 -13.40
C GLU A 74 8.58 -3.58 -13.35
N ILE A 75 8.22 -4.75 -12.82
CA ILE A 75 9.10 -5.94 -12.84
C ILE A 75 9.47 -6.33 -14.26
N SER A 76 8.49 -6.40 -15.17
CA SER A 76 8.75 -6.74 -16.58
C SER A 76 9.73 -5.76 -17.22
N TYR A 77 9.51 -4.46 -17.03
CA TYR A 77 10.38 -3.41 -17.55
C TYR A 77 11.80 -3.49 -16.99
N LEU A 78 11.96 -3.71 -15.68
CA LEU A 78 13.26 -3.84 -15.05
C LEU A 78 14.01 -5.10 -15.50
N GLN A 79 13.29 -6.21 -15.71
CA GLN A 79 13.88 -7.45 -16.24
C GLN A 79 14.40 -7.28 -17.66
N GLU A 80 13.64 -6.62 -18.54
CA GLU A 80 14.05 -6.30 -19.90
C GLU A 80 15.32 -5.43 -19.91
N LYS A 81 15.30 -4.33 -19.14
CA LYS A 81 16.44 -3.42 -19.02
C LYS A 81 17.69 -4.11 -18.47
N LEU A 82 17.52 -5.03 -17.53
CA LEU A 82 18.62 -5.81 -16.98
C LEU A 82 19.20 -6.78 -18.04
N GLY A 83 18.37 -7.34 -18.90
CA GLY A 83 18.79 -8.11 -20.07
C GLY A 83 19.62 -7.27 -21.04
N GLU A 84 19.13 -6.10 -21.43
CA GLU A 84 19.86 -5.18 -22.31
C GLU A 84 21.22 -4.77 -21.75
N LEU A 85 21.28 -4.45 -20.46
CA LEU A 85 22.53 -4.06 -19.80
C LEU A 85 23.53 -5.22 -19.73
N LYS A 86 23.06 -6.45 -19.51
CA LYS A 86 23.92 -7.64 -19.58
C LYS A 86 24.51 -7.83 -20.96
N SER A 87 23.67 -7.80 -22.00
CA SER A 87 24.16 -7.94 -23.39
C SER A 87 25.16 -6.83 -23.77
N LYS A 88 24.93 -5.59 -23.33
CA LYS A 88 25.89 -4.49 -23.52
C LYS A 88 27.21 -4.73 -22.78
N ASN A 89 27.15 -5.23 -21.55
CA ASN A 89 28.33 -5.52 -20.76
C ASN A 89 29.16 -6.65 -21.37
N ASP A 90 28.50 -7.72 -21.82
CA ASP A 90 29.17 -8.86 -22.44
C ASP A 90 29.91 -8.44 -23.73
N ASN A 91 29.27 -7.61 -24.57
CA ASN A 91 29.89 -7.04 -25.78
C ASN A 91 31.09 -6.14 -25.49
N LEU A 92 31.14 -5.45 -24.34
CA LEU A 92 32.26 -4.60 -23.94
C LEU A 92 33.45 -5.39 -23.38
N THR A 93 33.22 -6.61 -22.91
CA THR A 93 34.27 -7.49 -22.38
C THR A 93 34.91 -8.41 -23.43
N GLU A 94 34.37 -8.47 -24.65
CA GLU A 94 34.90 -9.30 -25.74
C GLU A 94 35.96 -8.60 -26.61
N GLU A 95 36.13 -7.27 -26.48
CA GLU A 95 37.23 -6.55 -27.15
C GLU A 95 38.50 -6.60 -26.29
N GLU A 96 39.36 -7.61 -26.51
CA GLU A 96 40.75 -7.56 -26.04
C GLU A 96 41.48 -6.39 -26.72
N PRO A 97 42.24 -5.55 -26.00
CA PRO A 97 43.01 -4.48 -26.62
C PRO A 97 44.06 -5.10 -27.56
N ILE A 98 44.01 -4.75 -28.84
CA ILE A 98 44.98 -5.18 -29.86
C ILE A 98 46.37 -4.63 -29.42
N PRO A 99 47.34 -5.48 -29.06
CA PRO A 99 48.62 -5.03 -28.49
C PRO A 99 49.47 -4.18 -29.45
N ASP A 100 49.20 -4.26 -30.75
CA ASP A 100 49.99 -3.63 -31.81
C ASP A 100 49.44 -2.28 -32.29
N ASP A 101 48.31 -1.80 -31.77
CA ASP A 101 47.69 -0.53 -32.17
C ASP A 101 48.10 0.64 -31.24
N ILE A 102 49.36 0.61 -30.80
CA ILE A 102 49.96 1.66 -29.99
C ILE A 102 50.62 2.69 -30.94
N PRO A 103 50.08 3.92 -31.08
CA PRO A 103 50.64 4.94 -31.97
C PRO A 103 51.79 5.67 -31.27
N PHE A 104 52.88 4.96 -31.00
CA PHE A 104 54.15 5.62 -30.66
C PHE A 104 55.07 5.51 -31.87
N ASP A 105 55.11 6.59 -32.66
CA ASP A 105 56.26 6.89 -33.50
C ASP A 105 57.48 7.04 -32.59
N ILE A 106 58.23 5.95 -32.39
CA ILE A 106 59.50 5.98 -31.67
C ILE A 106 60.56 6.45 -32.67
N ASP A 107 60.56 7.76 -32.89
CA ASP A 107 61.63 8.50 -33.55
C ASP A 107 62.78 8.67 -32.53
N THR A 108 63.55 7.61 -32.30
CA THR A 108 64.78 7.67 -31.49
C THR A 108 65.96 7.02 -32.19
N THR A 109 66.47 7.70 -33.22
CA THR A 109 67.89 7.66 -33.57
C THR A 109 68.43 9.08 -33.63
N LYS A 110 68.62 9.67 -32.43
CA LYS A 110 69.55 10.78 -32.23
C LYS A 110 70.84 10.24 -31.60
N ASP A 111 71.90 10.32 -32.40
CA ASP A 111 73.31 10.52 -32.07
C ASP A 111 73.91 9.72 -30.91
N PHE A 112 74.84 8.80 -31.24
CA PHE A 112 76.24 8.83 -30.78
C PHE A 112 77.15 8.07 -31.77
#